data_AF-A0A2K3N4E3-F1
#
_entry.id   AF-A0A2K3N4E3-F1
#
_cell.length_a   1.000
_cell.length_b   1.000
_cell.length_c   1.000
_cell.angle_alpha   90.00
_cell.angle_beta   90.00
_cell.angle_gamma   90.00
#
_symmetry.space_group_name_H-M   'P 1'
#
loop_
_entity.id
_entity.type
_entity.pdbx_description
1 polymer ?
#
loop_
_entity_poly.entity_id
_entity_poly.type
_entity_poly.pdbx_seq_one_letter_code
_entity_poly.pdbx_strand_id
1 'polypeptide(L)'
;MSDAYWRYAAESQQQQQQHPLPSPANVPVPITIFIAQEQICLKRLWVSNIPYWEVSYKSQMKRNRMVVKLVENSTFEGIKNGEKMLTVYFLSVEIPVWILFFALGVTSDKEIVDLIDYEVGDGRVDNILFASIREADEKCETFRRGKNALLFLEERVKGVQFPPPESIDECLDMYV
;
A
#
# COMPACT_ATOMS: atom_id res chain seq x y z
N MET A 1 -21.17 -16.57 72.63
CA MET A 1 -21.33 -16.00 71.27
C MET A 1 -22.79 -15.62 71.12
N SER A 2 -23.04 -14.33 70.92
CA SER A 2 -24.24 -13.62 71.40
C SER A 2 -25.39 -13.56 70.40
N ASP A 3 -26.60 -13.50 70.95
CA ASP A 3 -27.90 -13.21 70.30
C ASP A 3 -27.88 -12.06 69.28
N ALA A 4 -26.92 -11.14 69.40
CA ALA A 4 -26.73 -10.03 68.48
C ALA A 4 -26.35 -10.49 67.05
N TYR A 5 -25.62 -11.61 66.92
CA TYR A 5 -25.19 -12.12 65.61
C TYR A 5 -26.38 -12.67 64.81
N TRP A 6 -27.29 -13.38 65.47
CA TRP A 6 -28.49 -13.93 64.82
C TRP A 6 -29.51 -12.86 64.46
N ARG A 7 -29.63 -11.79 65.26
CA ARG A 7 -30.47 -10.62 64.92
C ARG A 7 -29.93 -9.88 63.69
N TYR A 8 -28.62 -9.66 63.62
CA TYR A 8 -28.00 -9.01 62.47
C TYR A 8 -28.15 -9.83 61.18
N ALA A 9 -28.02 -11.16 61.28
CA ALA A 9 -28.24 -12.07 60.15
C ALA A 9 -29.71 -12.07 59.69
N ALA A 10 -30.67 -12.05 60.61
CA ALA A 10 -32.10 -12.02 60.29
C ALA A 10 -32.54 -10.67 59.68
N GLU A 11 -32.02 -9.55 60.18
CA GLU A 11 -32.27 -8.20 59.63
C GLU A 11 -31.65 -8.03 58.24
N SER A 12 -30.47 -8.60 58.02
CA SER A 12 -29.81 -8.62 56.70
C SER A 12 -30.61 -9.43 55.67
N GLN A 13 -31.20 -10.56 56.08
CA GLN A 13 -32.06 -11.37 55.21
C GLN A 13 -33.42 -10.71 54.92
N GLN A 14 -34.01 -10.00 55.89
CA GLN A 14 -35.24 -9.23 55.66
C GLN A 14 -35.01 -8.02 54.74
N GLN A 15 -33.87 -7.33 54.85
CA GLN A 15 -33.53 -6.23 53.93
C GLN A 15 -33.28 -6.72 52.49
N GLN A 16 -32.72 -7.92 52.31
CA GLN A 16 -32.55 -8.50 50.97
C GLN A 16 -33.86 -8.96 50.31
N GLN A 17 -34.88 -9.33 51.10
CA GLN A 17 -36.19 -9.73 50.56
C GLN A 17 -37.13 -8.54 50.26
N GLN A 18 -36.82 -7.34 50.76
CA GLN A 18 -37.64 -6.14 50.55
C GLN A 18 -37.27 -5.31 49.31
N HIS A 19 -36.20 -5.67 48.59
CA HIS A 19 -35.91 -5.08 47.30
C HIS A 19 -36.66 -5.86 46.21
N PRO A 20 -37.75 -5.32 45.63
CA PRO A 20 -38.39 -5.95 44.49
C PRO A 20 -37.38 -6.06 43.34
N LEU A 21 -37.31 -7.25 42.72
CA LEU A 21 -36.57 -7.40 41.47
C LEU A 21 -37.06 -6.34 40.48
N PRO A 22 -36.17 -5.63 39.78
CA PRO A 22 -36.59 -4.61 38.83
C PRO A 22 -37.53 -5.27 37.81
N SER A 23 -38.71 -4.66 37.63
CA SER A 23 -39.66 -5.04 36.58
C SER A 23 -38.91 -5.19 35.24
N PRO A 24 -39.21 -6.19 34.39
CA PRO A 24 -38.51 -6.40 33.11
C PRO A 24 -38.59 -5.18 32.17
N ALA A 25 -39.44 -4.20 32.46
CA ALA A 25 -39.52 -2.91 31.78
C ALA A 25 -38.39 -1.92 32.13
N ASN A 26 -37.56 -2.18 33.15
CA ASN A 26 -36.54 -1.26 33.67
C ASN A 26 -35.09 -1.72 33.46
N VAL A 27 -34.86 -2.71 32.59
CA VAL A 27 -33.49 -3.05 32.16
C VAL A 27 -33.05 -2.01 31.14
N PRO A 28 -32.01 -1.20 31.40
CA PRO A 28 -31.54 -0.21 30.43
C PRO A 28 -31.06 -0.95 29.19
N VAL A 29 -31.70 -0.70 28.05
CA VAL A 29 -31.21 -1.19 26.77
C VAL A 29 -29.91 -0.45 26.48
N PRO A 30 -28.76 -1.13 26.32
CA PRO A 30 -27.50 -0.44 26.06
C PRO A 30 -27.63 0.33 24.74
N ILE A 31 -27.47 1.65 24.81
CA ILE A 31 -27.46 2.51 23.62
C ILE A 31 -26.16 2.22 22.87
N THR A 32 -26.26 1.58 21.71
CA THR A 32 -25.12 1.39 20.81
C THR A 32 -25.00 2.61 19.91
N ILE A 33 -23.91 3.37 20.08
CA ILE A 33 -23.57 4.51 19.22
C ILE A 33 -22.53 4.03 18.22
N PHE A 34 -22.87 4.05 16.92
CA PHE A 34 -21.90 3.85 15.86
C PHE A 34 -21.23 5.18 15.53
N ILE A 35 -19.92 5.26 15.68
CA ILE A 35 -19.13 6.42 15.29
C ILE A 35 -18.64 6.19 13.86
N ALA A 36 -19.03 7.07 12.94
CA ALA A 36 -18.49 7.06 11.59
C ALA A 36 -16.99 7.34 11.65
N GLN A 37 -16.19 6.47 11.02
CA GLN A 37 -14.76 6.66 10.90
C GLN A 37 -14.44 7.23 9.51
N GLU A 38 -13.79 8.39 9.47
CA GLU A 38 -13.27 8.95 8.24
C GLU A 38 -12.18 8.02 7.66
N GLN A 39 -12.24 7.77 6.35
CA GLN A 39 -11.31 6.91 5.63
C GLN A 39 -10.87 7.57 4.32
N ILE A 40 -9.64 7.30 3.90
CA ILE A 40 -9.12 7.76 2.62
C ILE A 40 -9.86 7.10 1.44
N CYS A 41 -10.08 7.84 0.36
CA CYS A 41 -10.65 7.31 -0.86
C CYS A 41 -9.64 6.38 -1.57
N LEU A 42 -10.04 5.14 -1.85
CA LEU A 42 -9.20 4.12 -2.50
C LEU A 42 -9.27 4.17 -4.04
N LYS A 43 -10.16 4.98 -4.62
CA LYS A 43 -10.35 5.08 -6.08
C LYS A 43 -9.68 6.32 -6.69
N ARG A 44 -8.74 6.93 -5.97
CA ARG A 44 -8.05 8.17 -6.39
C ARG A 44 -6.55 7.96 -6.39
N LEU A 45 -5.89 8.63 -7.33
CA LEU A 45 -4.46 8.84 -7.30
C LEU A 45 -4.15 9.95 -6.30
N TRP A 46 -3.12 9.72 -5.49
CA TRP A 46 -2.62 10.67 -4.51
C TRP A 46 -1.22 11.12 -4.93
N VAL A 47 -1.07 12.41 -5.16
CA VAL A 47 0.23 13.03 -5.44
C VAL A 47 0.72 13.69 -4.15
N SER A 48 1.94 13.37 -3.75
CA SER A 48 2.61 14.02 -2.62
C SER A 48 4.04 14.41 -2.99
N ASN A 49 4.61 15.39 -2.30
CA ASN A 49 5.97 15.88 -2.52
C ASN A 49 6.83 15.85 -1.26
N ILE A 50 6.46 15.05 -0.26
CA ILE A 50 7.12 15.00 1.05
C ILE A 50 7.47 13.53 1.38
N PRO A 51 8.75 13.15 1.47
CA PRO A 51 9.96 13.96 1.27
C PRO A 51 10.40 14.09 -0.21
N TYR A 52 9.74 13.40 -1.14
CA TYR A 52 10.00 13.44 -2.59
C TYR A 52 8.68 13.38 -3.35
N TRP A 53 8.71 13.68 -4.65
CA TRP A 53 7.54 13.53 -5.52
C TRP A 53 7.18 12.05 -5.65
N GLU A 54 5.98 11.70 -5.21
CA GLU A 54 5.38 10.39 -5.40
C GLU A 54 3.93 10.49 -5.86
N VAL A 55 3.55 9.56 -6.73
CA VAL A 55 2.17 9.29 -7.10
C VAL A 55 1.84 7.92 -6.55
N SER A 56 0.75 7.82 -5.81
CA SER A 56 0.34 6.56 -5.21
C SER A 56 -1.09 6.21 -5.51
N TYR A 57 -1.28 4.93 -5.78
CA TYR A 57 -2.58 4.30 -5.95
C TYR A 57 -2.74 3.23 -4.89
N LYS A 58 -3.88 3.23 -4.19
CA LYS A 58 -4.17 2.24 -3.16
C LYS A 58 -5.31 1.36 -3.66
N SER A 59 -4.98 0.13 -4.06
CA SER A 59 -6.00 -0.84 -4.47
C SER A 59 -7.01 -1.07 -3.32
N GLN A 60 -8.24 -1.47 -3.69
CA GLN A 60 -9.26 -1.86 -2.70
C GLN A 60 -8.83 -3.06 -1.85
N MET A 61 -7.83 -3.82 -2.34
CA MET A 61 -7.10 -4.82 -1.55
C MET A 61 -6.21 -4.10 -0.53
N LYS A 62 -6.68 -4.06 0.73
CA LYS A 62 -6.24 -3.20 1.84
C LYS A 62 -4.74 -3.14 2.17
N ARG A 63 -3.87 -3.93 1.55
CA ARG A 63 -2.43 -4.02 1.88
C ARG A 63 -1.49 -3.54 0.78
N ASN A 64 -1.93 -3.38 -0.46
CA ASN A 64 -1.02 -3.17 -1.58
C ASN A 64 -1.16 -1.77 -2.17
N ARG A 65 -0.08 -1.00 -2.03
CA ARG A 65 0.07 0.36 -2.57
C ARG A 65 1.07 0.28 -3.72
N MET A 66 0.63 0.58 -4.93
CA MET A 66 1.57 0.88 -6.01
C MET A 66 1.97 2.35 -5.85
N VAL A 67 3.27 2.60 -5.76
CA VAL A 67 3.80 3.95 -5.61
C VAL A 67 4.82 4.20 -6.71
N VAL A 68 4.54 5.14 -7.59
CA VAL A 68 5.53 5.66 -8.53
C VAL A 68 6.24 6.83 -7.87
N LYS A 69 7.57 6.82 -7.87
CA LYS A 69 8.40 7.84 -7.23
C LYS A 69 9.33 8.47 -8.25
N LEU A 70 9.54 9.76 -8.10
CA LEU A 70 10.61 10.48 -8.78
C LEU A 70 11.81 10.54 -7.83
N VAL A 71 12.82 9.73 -8.12
CA VAL A 71 14.02 9.57 -7.27
C VAL A 71 15.26 10.11 -7.98
N GLU A 72 16.25 10.55 -7.22
CA GLU A 72 17.55 10.94 -7.77
C GLU A 72 18.42 9.69 -7.96
N ASN A 73 19.10 9.56 -9.12
CA ASN A 73 20.01 8.45 -9.37
C ASN A 73 21.23 8.56 -8.44
N SER A 74 21.51 7.50 -7.66
CA SER A 74 22.52 7.49 -6.60
C SER A 74 23.87 6.90 -7.00
N THR A 75 24.07 6.50 -8.26
CA THR A 75 25.29 5.76 -8.66
C THR A 75 25.89 6.24 -9.98
N PHE A 76 26.72 7.29 -9.96
CA PHE A 76 27.91 7.38 -10.84
C PHE A 76 28.91 8.46 -10.39
N GLU A 77 30.19 8.09 -10.26
CA GLU A 77 31.33 8.99 -9.98
C GLU A 77 31.84 9.78 -11.22
N GLY A 78 31.13 9.75 -12.35
CA GLY A 78 31.55 10.44 -13.58
C GLY A 78 30.50 11.33 -14.27
N ILE A 79 29.28 11.41 -13.74
CA ILE A 79 28.21 12.28 -14.26
C ILE A 79 27.75 13.13 -13.08
N LYS A 80 28.23 14.37 -13.04
CA LYS A 80 27.67 15.38 -12.14
C LYS A 80 26.26 15.70 -12.62
N ASN A 81 25.23 15.22 -11.93
CA ASN A 81 23.99 15.94 -11.61
C ASN A 81 22.92 14.96 -11.14
N GLY A 82 22.11 15.35 -10.16
CA GLY A 82 20.92 14.63 -9.69
C GLY A 82 19.85 14.43 -10.79
N GLU A 83 20.16 13.60 -11.78
CA GLU A 83 19.22 13.11 -12.78
C GLU A 83 18.11 12.37 -12.06
N LYS A 84 16.88 12.79 -12.34
CA LYS A 84 15.69 12.21 -11.72
C LYS A 84 15.19 11.07 -12.61
N MET A 85 14.79 9.98 -11.98
CA MET A 85 14.27 8.80 -12.66
C MET A 85 12.99 8.33 -11.99
N LEU A 86 12.17 7.61 -12.74
CA LEU A 86 10.94 7.02 -12.28
C LEU A 86 11.17 5.58 -11.80
N THR A 87 10.93 5.36 -10.51
CA THR A 87 10.87 4.03 -9.92
C THR A 87 9.45 3.71 -9.47
N VAL A 88 9.13 2.42 -9.39
CA VAL A 88 7.86 1.94 -8.87
C VAL A 88 8.12 1.00 -7.71
N TYR A 89 7.39 1.23 -6.62
CA TYR A 89 7.31 0.36 -5.46
C TYR A 89 6.09 -0.53 -5.62
N PHE A 90 6.33 -1.83 -5.77
CA PHE A 90 5.31 -2.86 -5.99
C PHE A 90 5.64 -4.06 -5.11
N LEU A 91 4.68 -4.59 -4.33
CA LEU A 91 4.87 -5.76 -3.46
C LEU A 91 6.18 -5.76 -2.63
N SER A 92 6.49 -4.61 -2.04
CA SER A 92 7.69 -4.39 -1.24
C SER A 92 9.02 -4.34 -2.01
N VAL A 93 9.00 -4.39 -3.35
CA VAL A 93 10.18 -4.23 -4.20
C VAL A 93 10.19 -2.88 -4.90
N GLU A 94 11.36 -2.28 -5.03
CA GLU A 94 11.57 -1.10 -5.88
C GLU A 94 12.21 -1.52 -7.20
N ILE A 95 11.54 -1.19 -8.31
CA ILE A 95 11.96 -1.54 -9.67
C ILE A 95 11.88 -0.29 -10.58
N PRO A 96 12.68 -0.23 -11.65
CA PRO A 96 12.49 0.79 -12.69
C PRO A 96 11.09 0.69 -13.29
N VAL A 97 10.44 1.84 -13.50
CA VAL A 97 9.08 1.86 -14.08
C VAL A 97 9.05 1.19 -15.46
N TRP A 98 10.15 1.31 -16.22
CA TRP A 98 10.29 0.72 -17.55
C TRP A 98 10.20 -0.81 -17.53
N ILE A 99 10.81 -1.46 -16.53
CA ILE A 99 10.73 -2.92 -16.38
C ILE A 99 9.28 -3.34 -16.09
N LEU A 100 8.54 -2.57 -15.27
CA LEU A 100 7.13 -2.88 -14.99
C LEU A 100 6.27 -2.82 -16.26
N PHE A 101 6.44 -1.80 -17.12
CA PHE A 101 5.71 -1.73 -18.38
C PHE A 101 5.92 -2.96 -19.26
N PHE A 102 7.18 -3.41 -19.41
CA PHE A 102 7.47 -4.63 -20.17
C PHE A 102 6.94 -5.89 -19.48
N ALA A 103 6.93 -5.94 -18.15
CA ALA A 103 6.31 -7.05 -17.41
C ALA A 103 4.78 -7.10 -17.61
N LEU A 104 4.14 -5.94 -17.83
CA LEU A 104 2.72 -5.80 -18.17
C LEU A 104 2.42 -6.06 -19.66
N GLY A 105 3.44 -6.39 -20.47
CA GLY A 105 3.27 -6.76 -21.87
C GLY A 105 3.46 -5.64 -22.88
N VAL A 106 3.88 -4.45 -22.46
CA VAL A 106 4.26 -3.38 -23.39
C VAL A 106 5.51 -3.80 -24.18
N THR A 107 5.52 -3.53 -25.48
CA THR A 107 6.46 -4.16 -26.41
C THR A 107 7.65 -3.29 -26.80
N SER A 108 7.58 -1.97 -26.56
CA SER A 108 8.64 -1.05 -26.94
C SER A 108 8.68 0.22 -26.09
N ASP A 109 9.86 0.84 -26.03
CA ASP A 109 10.05 2.14 -25.35
C ASP A 109 9.14 3.23 -25.95
N LYS A 110 8.91 3.19 -27.26
CA LYS A 110 7.99 4.10 -27.95
C LYS A 110 6.56 3.93 -27.44
N GLU A 111 6.08 2.70 -27.32
CA GLU A 111 4.73 2.42 -26.81
C GLU A 111 4.57 2.93 -25.37
N ILE A 112 5.60 2.81 -24.53
CA ILE A 112 5.59 3.38 -23.18
C ILE A 112 5.50 4.91 -23.22
N VAL A 113 6.31 5.56 -24.07
CA VAL A 113 6.27 7.02 -24.27
C VAL A 113 4.88 7.47 -24.73
N ASP A 114 4.31 6.77 -25.71
CA ASP A 114 2.97 7.04 -26.24
C ASP A 114 1.88 6.84 -25.17
N LEU A 115 2.05 5.88 -24.24
CA LEU A 115 1.14 5.66 -23.10
C LEU A 115 1.26 6.72 -22.00
N ILE A 116 2.46 7.28 -21.78
CA ILE A 116 2.68 8.37 -20.83
C ILE A 116 2.05 9.67 -21.36
N ASP A 117 1.97 9.83 -22.68
CA ASP A 117 1.32 10.94 -23.38
C ASP A 117 1.69 12.31 -22.80
N TYR A 118 2.99 12.62 -22.81
CA TYR A 118 3.50 13.92 -22.38
C TYR A 118 3.64 14.88 -23.56
N GLU A 119 3.53 16.18 -23.29
CA GLU A 119 3.70 17.21 -24.31
C GLU A 119 5.15 17.22 -24.83
N VAL A 120 5.30 16.91 -26.13
CA VAL A 120 6.60 16.88 -26.81
C VAL A 120 7.20 18.28 -26.79
N GLY A 121 8.34 18.45 -26.12
CA GLY A 121 9.07 19.71 -26.06
C GLY A 121 9.59 20.12 -24.67
N ASP A 122 9.15 19.48 -23.58
CA ASP A 122 9.79 19.66 -22.28
C ASP A 122 11.01 18.72 -22.14
N GLY A 123 12.17 19.23 -22.52
CA GLY A 123 13.45 18.50 -22.42
C GLY A 123 13.76 17.98 -21.00
N ARG A 124 13.09 18.46 -19.95
CA ARG A 124 13.23 17.90 -18.59
C ARG A 124 12.52 16.57 -18.46
N VAL A 125 11.34 16.43 -19.06
CA VAL A 125 10.59 15.15 -19.07
C VAL A 125 11.38 14.15 -19.90
N ASP A 126 11.88 14.54 -21.07
CA ASP A 126 12.74 13.70 -21.91
C ASP A 126 13.93 13.16 -21.11
N ASN A 127 14.65 14.03 -20.39
CA ASN A 127 15.79 13.64 -19.56
C ASN A 127 15.40 12.64 -18.46
N ILE A 128 14.24 12.80 -17.83
CA ILE A 128 13.73 11.86 -16.82
C ILE A 128 13.44 10.49 -17.45
N LEU A 129 12.83 10.47 -18.63
CA LEU A 129 12.52 9.22 -19.33
C LEU A 129 13.81 8.52 -19.78
N PHE A 130 14.77 9.25 -20.36
CA PHE A 130 16.06 8.67 -20.73
C PHE A 130 16.83 8.14 -19.52
N ALA A 131 16.85 8.85 -18.40
CA ALA A 131 17.47 8.36 -17.17
C ALA A 131 16.76 7.10 -16.64
N SER A 132 15.43 7.03 -16.74
CA SER A 132 14.64 5.86 -16.33
C SER A 132 14.89 4.64 -17.22
N ILE A 133 15.08 4.86 -18.53
CA ILE A 133 15.46 3.81 -19.48
C ILE A 133 16.85 3.29 -19.15
N ARG A 134 17.83 4.18 -18.95
CA ARG A 134 19.21 3.82 -18.61
C ARG A 134 19.26 3.00 -17.31
N GLU A 135 18.52 3.42 -16.28
CA GLU A 135 18.42 2.67 -15.02
C GLU A 135 17.85 1.26 -15.22
N ALA A 136 16.86 1.10 -16.11
CA ALA A 136 16.30 -0.21 -16.46
C ALA A 136 17.33 -1.09 -17.18
N ASP A 137 18.09 -0.52 -18.11
CA ASP A 137 19.19 -1.20 -18.82
C ASP A 137 20.29 -1.64 -17.86
N GLU A 138 20.67 -0.78 -16.91
CA GLU A 138 21.68 -1.10 -15.89
C GLU A 138 21.22 -2.23 -14.96
N LYS A 139 19.95 -2.25 -14.55
CA LYS A 139 19.42 -3.28 -13.66
C LYS A 139 19.11 -4.60 -14.36
N CYS A 140 18.75 -4.56 -15.64
CA CYS A 140 18.38 -5.75 -16.41
C CYS A 140 18.51 -5.51 -17.92
N GLU A 141 19.71 -5.49 -18.49
CA GLU A 141 19.96 -5.19 -19.92
C GLU A 141 19.04 -5.94 -20.91
N THR A 142 18.60 -7.15 -20.55
CA THR A 142 17.79 -8.01 -21.42
C THR A 142 16.28 -7.90 -21.18
N PHE A 143 15.80 -6.97 -20.35
CA PHE A 143 14.40 -6.88 -19.92
C PHE A 143 13.40 -6.78 -21.07
N ARG A 144 13.79 -6.14 -22.18
CA ARG A 144 12.95 -5.98 -23.38
C ARG A 144 12.70 -7.27 -24.17
N ARG A 145 13.39 -8.37 -23.85
CA ARG A 145 13.33 -9.62 -24.62
C ARG A 145 12.43 -10.64 -23.93
N GLY A 146 11.45 -11.15 -24.67
CA GLY A 146 10.60 -12.25 -24.22
C GLY A 146 9.93 -11.94 -22.87
N LYS A 147 10.08 -12.85 -21.90
CA LYS A 147 9.53 -12.70 -20.55
C LYS A 147 10.55 -12.18 -19.52
N ASN A 148 11.67 -11.62 -19.96
CA ASN A 148 12.77 -11.27 -19.05
C ASN A 148 12.38 -10.22 -18.02
N ALA A 149 11.58 -9.21 -18.39
CA ALA A 149 11.05 -8.24 -17.43
C ALA A 149 10.19 -8.89 -16.33
N LEU A 150 9.33 -9.84 -16.72
CA LEU A 150 8.48 -10.59 -15.80
C LEU A 150 9.31 -11.49 -14.87
N LEU A 151 10.31 -12.19 -15.41
CA LEU A 151 11.23 -13.03 -14.62
C LEU A 151 12.05 -12.20 -13.63
N PHE A 152 12.58 -11.06 -14.07
CA PHE A 152 13.28 -10.13 -13.18
C PHE A 152 12.38 -9.68 -12.03
N LEU A 153 11.13 -9.33 -12.33
CA LEU A 153 10.16 -8.94 -11.31
C LEU A 153 9.86 -10.09 -10.34
N GLU A 154 9.63 -11.29 -10.86
CA GLU A 154 9.37 -12.49 -10.09
C GLU A 154 10.52 -12.82 -9.11
N GLU A 155 11.76 -12.76 -9.58
CA GLU A 155 12.96 -12.96 -8.76
C GLU A 155 13.05 -11.94 -7.63
N ARG A 156 12.80 -10.66 -7.93
CA ARG A 156 12.81 -9.60 -6.92
C ARG A 156 11.73 -9.81 -5.87
N VAL A 157 10.50 -10.11 -6.29
CA VAL A 157 9.36 -10.31 -5.38
C VAL A 157 9.58 -11.55 -4.50
N LYS A 158 10.12 -12.64 -5.04
CA LYS A 158 10.47 -13.84 -4.25
C LYS A 158 11.59 -13.60 -3.24
N GLY A 159 12.46 -12.63 -3.50
CA GLY A 159 13.60 -12.27 -2.63
C GLY A 159 13.24 -11.46 -1.39
N VAL A 160 12.00 -10.98 -1.23
CA VAL A 160 11.59 -10.19 -0.06
C VAL A 160 11.37 -11.07 1.17
N GLN A 161 11.41 -10.48 2.37
CA GLN A 161 11.27 -11.22 3.63
C GLN A 161 9.93 -11.98 3.76
N PHE A 162 8.86 -11.45 3.16
CA PHE A 162 7.52 -12.03 3.17
C PHE A 162 6.94 -11.97 1.77
N PRO A 163 7.34 -12.90 0.87
CA PRO A 163 6.85 -12.91 -0.49
C PRO A 163 5.35 -13.27 -0.52
N PRO A 164 4.60 -12.78 -1.52
CA PRO A 164 3.23 -13.20 -1.74
C PRO A 164 3.17 -14.71 -2.02
N PRO A 165 2.11 -15.42 -1.58
CA PRO A 165 1.89 -16.81 -1.95
C PRO A 165 1.45 -16.97 -3.41
N GLU A 166 0.88 -15.94 -4.02
CA GLU A 166 0.45 -15.94 -5.41
C GLU A 166 1.66 -15.84 -6.38
N SER A 167 1.46 -16.30 -7.61
CA SER A 167 2.41 -16.09 -8.70
C SER A 167 2.51 -14.60 -9.09
N ILE A 168 3.56 -14.23 -9.83
CA ILE A 168 3.71 -12.84 -10.25
C ILE A 168 2.62 -12.40 -11.23
N ASP A 169 2.16 -13.29 -12.10
CA ASP A 169 1.06 -13.02 -13.03
C ASP A 169 -0.25 -12.75 -12.26
N GLU A 170 -0.60 -13.61 -11.30
CA GLU A 170 -1.77 -13.41 -10.43
C GLU A 170 -1.66 -12.11 -9.62
N CYS A 171 -0.46 -11.77 -9.16
CA CYS A 171 -0.20 -10.51 -8.47
C CYS A 171 -0.46 -9.31 -9.38
N LEU A 172 0.03 -9.33 -10.62
CA LEU A 172 -0.18 -8.23 -11.56
C LEU A 172 -1.68 -8.07 -11.86
N ASP A 173 -2.39 -9.16 -12.14
CA ASP A 173 -3.84 -9.15 -12.40
C ASP A 173 -4.68 -8.65 -11.21
N MET A 174 -4.21 -8.87 -9.98
CA MET A 174 -4.93 -8.44 -8.78
C MET A 174 -4.68 -6.97 -8.41
N TYR A 175 -3.50 -6.44 -8.72
CA TYR A 175 -3.01 -5.18 -8.15
C TYR A 175 -2.83 -4.04 -9.15
N VAL A 176 -2.84 -4.33 -10.45
CA VAL A 176 -2.72 -3.37 -11.56
C VAL A 176 -4.00 -3.37 -12.38
#